data_AF-A0A4Q7YFV7-F1
#
_entry.id   AF-A0A4Q7YFV7-F1
#
_cell.length_a   1.000
_cell.length_b   1.000
_cell.length_c   1.000
_cell.angle_alpha   90.00
_cell.angle_beta   90.00
_cell.angle_gamma   90.00
#
_symmetry.space_group_name_H-M   'P 1'
#
loop_
_entity.id
_entity.type
_entity.pdbx_description
1 polymer ?
#
loop_
_entity_poly.entity_id
_entity_poly.type
_entity_poly.pdbx_seq_one_letter_code
_entity_poly.pdbx_strand_id
1 'polypeptide(L)'
;MKGLWQGADGAAEEKVDPVRGKVAKRLDRLPTGDVLDWADSVGSGLAKALDDYRKQATPESLLEARRGAQSLLGVLDVLSRREA
;
A
#
# COMPACT_ATOMS: atom_id res chain seq x y z
N MET A 1 15.37 -30.67 -22.50
CA MET A 1 16.19 -29.74 -21.70
C MET A 1 15.35 -29.28 -20.51
N LYS A 2 15.71 -29.70 -19.29
CA LYS A 2 15.06 -29.28 -18.03
C LYS A 2 15.66 -27.94 -17.63
N GLY A 3 14.85 -26.88 -17.65
CA GLY A 3 15.22 -25.57 -17.11
C GLY A 3 14.97 -25.54 -15.60
N LEU A 4 16.05 -25.39 -14.85
CA LEU A 4 16.11 -25.24 -13.40
C LEU A 4 15.40 -23.95 -12.96
N TRP A 5 14.33 -24.09 -12.18
CA TRP A 5 13.95 -23.09 -11.18
C TRP A 5 14.03 -23.79 -9.82
N GLN A 6 15.25 -23.92 -9.32
CA GLN A 6 15.52 -24.21 -7.91
C GLN A 6 16.18 -22.98 -7.31
N GLY A 7 15.60 -22.49 -6.21
CA GLY A 7 16.26 -21.56 -5.29
C GLY A 7 15.58 -20.20 -5.16
N ALA A 8 14.62 -20.10 -4.24
CA ALA A 8 14.80 -19.27 -3.05
C ALA A 8 13.78 -19.70 -1.99
N ASP A 9 14.07 -20.83 -1.33
CA ASP A 9 13.60 -21.05 0.03
C ASP A 9 14.19 -19.94 0.90
N GLY A 10 13.29 -19.12 1.41
CA GLY A 10 13.57 -17.91 2.13
C GLY A 10 12.34 -17.05 1.98
N ALA A 11 11.30 -17.34 2.76
CA ALA A 11 10.31 -16.33 3.09
C ALA A 11 11.10 -15.18 3.71
N ALA A 12 11.59 -14.27 2.87
CA ALA A 12 12.04 -12.98 3.33
C ALA A 12 10.83 -12.47 4.10
N GLU A 13 10.96 -12.34 5.43
CA GLU A 13 10.00 -11.59 6.22
C GLU A 13 9.76 -10.31 5.44
N GLU A 14 8.58 -10.19 4.83
CA GLU A 14 8.24 -9.03 4.04
C GLU A 14 8.24 -7.89 5.04
N LYS A 15 9.36 -7.15 5.08
CA LYS A 15 9.51 -6.03 6.01
C LYS A 15 8.41 -5.06 5.64
N VAL A 16 7.39 -4.99 6.51
CA VAL A 16 6.25 -4.11 6.35
C VAL A 16 6.77 -2.71 6.09
N ASP A 17 6.35 -2.13 4.96
CA ASP A 17 6.76 -0.78 4.60
C ASP A 17 6.42 0.18 5.76
N PRO A 18 7.35 1.06 6.19
CA PRO A 18 7.10 1.98 7.29
C PRO A 18 5.85 2.84 7.12
N VAL A 19 5.44 3.14 5.88
CA VAL A 19 4.19 3.85 5.58
C VAL A 19 2.99 2.98 5.95
N ARG A 20 2.93 1.74 5.47
CA ARG A 20 1.87 0.77 5.77
C ARG A 20 1.67 0.60 7.28
N GLY A 21 2.77 0.38 8.01
CA GLY A 21 2.74 0.23 9.47
C GLY A 21 2.29 1.48 10.22
N LYS A 22 2.69 2.68 9.77
CA LYS A 22 2.24 3.96 10.36
C LYS A 22 0.76 4.22 10.11
N VAL A 23 0.29 3.94 8.91
CA VAL A 23 -1.12 4.09 8.53
C VAL A 23 -1.98 3.16 9.36
N ALA A 24 -1.62 1.88 9.43
CA ALA A 24 -2.37 0.91 10.22
C ALA A 24 -2.51 1.35 11.69
N LYS A 25 -1.43 1.83 12.32
CA LYS A 25 -1.46 2.35 13.70
C LYS A 25 -2.34 3.58 13.87
N ARG A 26 -2.36 4.48 12.88
CA ARG A 26 -3.16 5.72 12.94
C ARG A 26 -4.65 5.42 12.83
N LEU A 27 -5.02 4.49 11.94
CA LEU A 27 -6.41 4.19 11.61
C LEU A 27 -7.06 3.21 12.57
N ASP A 28 -6.27 2.44 13.34
CA ASP A 28 -6.75 1.41 14.27
C ASP A 28 -7.84 1.93 15.23
N ARG A 29 -7.75 3.20 15.65
CA ARG A 29 -8.65 3.86 16.61
C ARG A 29 -9.86 4.57 15.99
N LEU A 30 -9.97 4.59 14.66
CA LEU A 30 -11.05 5.31 13.97
C LEU A 30 -12.26 4.40 13.71
N PRO A 31 -13.50 4.93 13.73
CA PRO A 31 -14.67 4.21 13.21
C PRO A 31 -14.45 3.69 11.78
N THR A 32 -15.08 2.57 11.42
CA THR A 32 -14.90 1.97 10.08
C THR A 32 -15.28 2.93 8.95
N GLY A 33 -16.30 3.78 9.13
CA GLY A 33 -16.66 4.82 8.16
C GLY A 33 -15.48 5.76 7.86
N ASP A 34 -14.90 6.36 8.90
CA ASP A 34 -13.75 7.26 8.77
C ASP A 34 -12.52 6.59 8.11
N VAL A 35 -12.32 5.29 8.37
CA VAL A 35 -11.25 4.51 7.72
C VAL A 35 -11.49 4.38 6.22
N LEU A 36 -12.73 4.15 5.80
CA LEU A 36 -13.11 4.04 4.39
C LEU A 36 -13.05 5.41 3.69
N ASP A 37 -13.52 6.48 4.33
CA ASP A 37 -13.41 7.84 3.79
C ASP A 37 -11.94 8.24 3.56
N TRP A 38 -11.07 7.83 4.48
CA TRP A 38 -9.63 8.03 4.32
C TRP A 38 -9.07 7.22 3.15
N ALA A 39 -9.53 5.97 2.97
CA ALA A 39 -9.12 5.11 1.87
C ALA A 39 -9.50 5.71 0.50
N ASP A 40 -10.69 6.29 0.37
CA ASP A 40 -11.14 6.93 -0.86
C ASP A 40 -10.28 8.15 -1.23
N SER A 41 -9.93 8.96 -0.23
CA SER A 41 -9.04 10.11 -0.41
C SER A 41 -7.64 9.68 -0.89
N VAL A 42 -7.07 8.64 -0.26
CA VAL A 42 -5.77 8.09 -0.65
C VAL A 42 -5.82 7.42 -2.03
N GLY A 43 -6.90 6.70 -2.34
CA GLY A 43 -7.12 6.08 -3.65
C GLY A 43 -7.17 7.12 -4.77
N SER A 44 -7.84 8.24 -4.53
CA SER A 44 -7.86 9.38 -5.46
C SER A 44 -6.47 9.99 -5.66
N GLY A 45 -5.69 10.15 -4.58
CA GLY A 45 -4.31 10.63 -4.64
C GLY A 45 -3.38 9.68 -5.42
N LEU A 46 -3.51 8.37 -5.19
CA LEU A 46 -2.79 7.33 -5.92
C LEU A 46 -3.10 7.39 -7.43
N ALA A 47 -4.39 7.42 -7.79
CA ALA A 47 -4.81 7.49 -9.18
C ALA A 47 -4.25 8.74 -9.87
N LYS A 48 -4.28 9.89 -9.19
CA LYS A 48 -3.67 11.12 -9.68
C LYS A 48 -2.15 10.98 -9.87
N ALA A 49 -1.43 10.40 -8.91
CA ALA A 49 0.02 10.24 -9.02
C ALA A 49 0.41 9.35 -10.22
N LEU A 50 -0.35 8.29 -10.48
CA LEU A 50 -0.15 7.43 -11.67
C LEU A 50 -0.45 8.19 -12.97
N ASP A 51 -1.50 9.02 -12.98
CA ASP A 51 -1.82 9.85 -14.14
C ASP A 51 -0.75 10.93 -14.40
N ASP A 52 -0.21 11.54 -13.35
CA ASP A 52 0.88 12.51 -13.44
C ASP A 52 2.16 11.82 -13.95
N TYR A 53 2.45 10.60 -13.48
CA TYR A 53 3.57 9.80 -14.01
C TYR A 53 3.38 9.50 -15.50
N ARG A 54 2.17 9.13 -15.93
CA ARG A 54 1.86 8.89 -17.34
C ARG A 54 2.12 10.12 -18.21
N LYS A 55 1.91 11.33 -17.67
CA LYS A 55 2.12 12.60 -18.38
C LYS A 55 3.57 13.07 -18.39
N GLN A 56 4.30 12.88 -17.29
CA GLN A 56 5.59 13.54 -17.05
C GLN A 56 6.76 12.59 -16.83
N ALA A 57 6.50 11.30 -16.59
CA ALA A 57 7.48 10.24 -16.33
C ALA A 57 8.48 10.54 -15.20
N THR A 58 8.06 11.26 -14.16
CA THR A 58 8.95 11.67 -13.07
C THR A 58 9.09 10.61 -11.98
N PRO A 59 10.29 10.43 -11.38
CA PRO A 59 10.49 9.55 -10.23
C PRO A 59 9.59 9.90 -9.03
N GLU A 60 9.30 11.17 -8.83
CA GLU A 60 8.49 11.69 -7.73
C GLU A 60 7.05 11.16 -7.82
N SER A 61 6.45 11.17 -9.01
CA SER A 61 5.10 10.64 -9.22
C SER A 61 5.01 9.14 -8.91
N LEU A 62 6.05 8.36 -9.23
CA LEU A 62 6.12 6.94 -8.83
C LEU A 62 6.28 6.77 -7.33
N LEU A 63 7.06 7.62 -6.67
CA LEU A 63 7.24 7.57 -5.22
C LEU A 63 5.91 7.86 -4.50
N GLU A 64 5.17 8.87 -4.95
CA GLU A 64 3.85 9.21 -4.40
C GLU A 64 2.84 8.10 -4.65
N ALA A 65 2.82 7.50 -5.85
CA ALA A 65 1.99 6.34 -6.12
C ALA A 65 2.35 5.15 -5.21
N ARG A 66 3.63 4.86 -5.00
CA ARG A 66 4.06 3.81 -4.07
C ARG A 66 3.58 4.08 -2.64
N ARG A 67 3.68 5.32 -2.16
CA ARG A 67 3.19 5.73 -0.83
C ARG A 67 1.68 5.57 -0.70
N GLY A 68 0.93 5.94 -1.73
CA GLY A 68 -0.52 5.74 -1.79
C GLY A 68 -0.90 4.27 -1.71
N ALA A 69 -0.23 3.41 -2.49
CA ALA A 69 -0.47 1.97 -2.46
C ALA A 69 -0.15 1.35 -1.08
N GLN A 70 0.99 1.70 -0.48
CA GLN A 70 1.34 1.22 0.87
C GLN A 70 0.35 1.69 1.94
N SER A 71 -0.20 2.89 1.77
CA SER A 71 -1.24 3.42 2.64
C SER A 71 -2.53 2.60 2.53
N LEU A 72 -2.97 2.25 1.32
CA LEU A 72 -4.15 1.40 1.11
C LEU A 72 -3.94 -0.01 1.67
N LEU A 73 -2.74 -0.59 1.56
CA LEU A 73 -2.42 -1.85 2.23
C LEU A 73 -2.56 -1.73 3.76
N GLY A 74 -2.14 -0.60 4.34
CA GLY A 74 -2.32 -0.34 5.77
C GLY A 74 -3.78 -0.23 6.19
N VAL A 75 -4.66 0.28 5.32
CA VAL A 75 -6.13 0.25 5.52
C VAL A 75 -6.64 -1.18 5.53
N LEU A 76 -6.26 -1.98 4.52
CA LEU A 76 -6.70 -3.38 4.43
C LEU A 76 -6.27 -4.19 5.67
N ASP A 77 -5.07 -3.95 6.20
CA ASP A 77 -4.61 -4.58 7.44
C ASP A 77 -5.51 -4.25 8.63
N VAL A 78 -5.96 -2.99 8.76
CA VAL A 78 -6.84 -2.56 9.85
C VAL A 78 -8.20 -3.23 9.72
N LEU A 79 -8.78 -3.21 8.53
CA LEU A 79 -10.10 -3.82 8.29
C LEU A 79 -10.05 -5.34 8.51
N SER A 80 -9.00 -6.01 8.03
CA SER A 80 -8.82 -7.46 8.21
C SER A 80 -8.72 -7.85 9.68
N ARG A 81 -8.08 -7.04 10.52
CA ARG A 81 -8.00 -7.29 11.98
C ARG A 81 -9.33 -7.08 12.71
N ARG A 82 -10.27 -6.32 12.16
CA ARG A 82 -11.59 -6.08 12.79
C ARG A 82 -12.57 -7.22 12.53
N GLU A 83 -12.37 -7.95 11.43
CA GLU A 83 -13.18 -9.10 11.03
C GLU A 83 -12.67 -10.43 11.63
N ALA A 84 -11.49 -10.42 12.26
CA ALA A 84 -10.85 -11.59 12.88
C ALA A 84 -11.18 -11.70 14.38
#